data_AF-A0A010ZP87-F1
#
_entry.id   AF-A0A010ZP87-F1
#
_cell.length_a   1.000
_cell.length_b   1.000
_cell.length_c   1.000
_cell.angle_alpha   90.00
_cell.angle_beta   90.00
_cell.angle_gamma   90.00
#
_symmetry.space_group_name_H-M   'P 1'
#
loop_
_entity.id
_entity.type
_entity.pdbx_description
1 polymer ?
#
loop_
_entity_poly.entity_id
_entity_poly.type
_entity_poly.pdbx_seq_one_letter_code
_entity_poly.pdbx_strand_id
1 'polypeptide(L)'
;MTDHVTLAPGHHLFRGADDVWRLYAPGDQITRIGGPDEALAHAQNRLHNTAEAGGGELVDELERGLARRGALAQPVRADSQAAQPWTVVVAGDNPIGRAVRTLLEPYADLRPPCAGALTEDDVRAADTIVTCGGWLTDQAWSALDDWCRRHGTAWHLSYVEGTRHYLGPMYVPGRTASYRDTRGRRLAASGVPDELRGFWAYLESDAALPPVPWPDPAGAAVVAGLLVGDLLRYRRTGTPAAAGHQLGFDPAHATVTRHPVLPLPETASVPAGTAR
;
A
#
# COMPACT_ATOMS: atom_id res chain seq x y z
N MET A 1 14.68 21.35 -24.39
CA MET A 1 15.16 20.66 -23.17
C MET A 1 14.87 19.19 -23.37
N THR A 2 15.88 18.37 -23.63
CA THR A 2 15.77 16.92 -23.61
C THR A 2 15.55 16.48 -22.17
N ASP A 3 14.46 15.77 -21.90
CA ASP A 3 14.20 15.22 -20.57
C ASP A 3 15.34 14.27 -20.20
N HIS A 4 15.95 14.52 -19.05
CA HIS A 4 16.99 13.66 -18.49
C HIS A 4 16.38 12.29 -18.19
N VAL A 5 17.07 11.20 -18.50
CA VAL A 5 16.62 9.83 -18.23
C VAL A 5 17.67 9.14 -17.36
N THR A 6 17.23 8.36 -16.37
CA THR A 6 18.12 7.58 -15.49
C THR A 6 17.77 6.10 -15.56
N LEU A 7 18.64 5.22 -15.06
CA LEU A 7 18.22 3.84 -14.78
C LEU A 7 17.03 3.85 -13.80
N ALA A 8 16.08 2.95 -14.04
CA ALA A 8 14.97 2.75 -13.12
C ALA A 8 15.48 2.23 -11.76
N PRO A 9 14.84 2.56 -10.63
CA PRO A 9 15.27 2.08 -9.32
C PRO A 9 15.51 0.56 -9.28
N GLY A 10 16.61 0.14 -8.66
CA GLY A 10 17.03 -1.26 -8.59
C GLY A 10 17.65 -1.83 -9.87
N HIS A 11 17.82 -1.02 -10.91
CA HIS A 11 18.60 -1.39 -12.09
C HIS A 11 20.04 -0.92 -11.98
N HIS A 12 20.98 -1.76 -12.40
CA HIS A 12 22.39 -1.43 -12.44
C HIS A 12 22.96 -1.86 -13.79
N LEU A 13 23.52 -0.90 -14.53
CA LEU A 13 24.39 -1.18 -15.67
C LEU A 13 25.83 -1.23 -15.15
N PHE A 14 26.54 -2.33 -15.38
CA PHE A 14 27.92 -2.50 -14.91
C PHE A 14 28.72 -3.46 -15.79
N ARG A 15 30.04 -3.32 -15.76
CA ARG A 15 31.00 -4.26 -16.33
C ARG A 15 31.41 -5.28 -15.28
N GLY A 16 31.31 -6.57 -15.61
CA GLY A 16 31.76 -7.64 -14.71
C GLY A 16 33.26 -7.92 -14.82
N ALA A 17 33.76 -8.78 -13.93
CA ALA A 17 35.18 -9.17 -13.88
C ALA A 17 35.66 -9.96 -15.12
N ASP A 18 34.73 -10.46 -15.93
CA ASP A 18 34.97 -11.14 -17.21
C ASP A 18 34.86 -10.20 -18.41
N ASP A 19 34.90 -8.88 -18.18
CA ASP A 19 34.76 -7.83 -19.20
C ASP A 19 33.41 -7.80 -19.94
N VAL A 20 32.41 -8.55 -19.45
CA VAL A 20 31.06 -8.55 -20.03
C VAL A 20 30.18 -7.51 -19.33
N TRP A 21 29.49 -6.71 -20.12
CA TRP A 21 28.51 -5.75 -19.62
C TRP A 21 27.19 -6.42 -19.25
N ARG A 22 26.60 -5.97 -18.15
CA ARG A 22 25.39 -6.54 -17.56
C ARG A 22 24.43 -5.43 -17.14
N LEU A 23 23.15 -5.65 -17.42
CA LEU A 23 22.06 -4.97 -16.76
C LEU A 23 21.49 -5.92 -15.70
N TYR A 24 21.70 -5.57 -14.43
CA TYR A 24 20.96 -6.15 -13.32
C TYR A 24 19.60 -5.45 -13.21
N ALA A 25 18.54 -6.22 -13.06
CA ALA A 25 17.18 -5.75 -12.84
C ALA A 25 16.58 -6.43 -11.58
N PRO A 26 15.56 -5.83 -10.96
CA PRO A 26 14.91 -6.41 -9.77
C PRO A 26 14.47 -7.87 -9.98
N GLY A 27 14.59 -8.68 -8.92
CA GLY A 27 14.23 -10.10 -8.96
C GLY A 27 15.32 -11.01 -9.53
N ASP A 28 16.59 -10.68 -9.25
CA ASP A 28 17.78 -11.44 -9.66
C ASP A 28 17.91 -11.65 -11.17
N GLN A 29 17.36 -10.71 -11.94
CA GLN A 29 17.39 -10.78 -13.40
C GLN A 29 18.65 -10.11 -13.94
N ILE A 30 19.47 -10.86 -14.67
CA ILE A 30 20.68 -10.35 -15.30
C ILE A 30 20.60 -10.53 -16.81
N THR A 31 20.72 -9.43 -17.54
CA THR A 31 20.84 -9.43 -19.00
C THR A 31 22.26 -9.06 -19.40
N ARG A 32 22.91 -9.88 -20.23
CA ARG A 32 24.19 -9.51 -20.85
C ARG A 32 23.94 -8.48 -21.95
N ILE A 33 24.71 -7.41 -21.95
CA ILE A 33 24.67 -6.36 -22.94
C ILE A 33 25.91 -6.49 -23.82
N GLY A 34 25.71 -6.61 -25.14
CA GLY A 34 26.79 -6.56 -26.11
C GLY A 34 26.95 -5.16 -26.67
N GLY A 35 28.18 -4.74 -26.90
CA GLY A 35 28.49 -3.46 -27.53
C GLY A 35 29.95 -3.05 -27.31
N PRO A 36 30.39 -1.96 -27.95
CA PRO A 36 31.69 -1.37 -27.69
C PRO A 36 31.80 -0.91 -26.24
N ASP A 37 32.92 -1.22 -25.59
CA ASP A 37 33.14 -0.95 -24.18
C ASP A 37 33.04 0.55 -23.85
N GLU A 38 33.61 1.41 -24.69
CA GLU A 38 33.55 2.86 -24.55
C GLU A 38 32.11 3.40 -24.58
N ALA A 39 31.26 2.86 -25.47
CA ALA A 39 29.87 3.27 -25.57
C ALA A 39 29.05 2.85 -24.33
N LEU A 40 29.33 1.67 -23.80
CA LEU A 40 28.66 1.15 -22.60
C LEU A 40 29.10 1.87 -21.33
N ALA A 41 30.40 2.20 -21.22
CA ALA A 41 30.92 3.04 -20.14
C ALA A 41 30.34 4.45 -20.18
N HIS A 42 30.24 5.05 -21.38
CA HIS A 42 29.63 6.36 -21.56
C HIS A 42 28.14 6.36 -21.15
N ALA A 43 27.40 5.36 -21.60
CA ALA A 43 25.99 5.22 -21.22
C ALA A 43 25.82 4.96 -19.71
N GLN A 44 26.69 4.16 -19.08
CA GLN A 44 26.68 3.96 -17.64
C GLN A 44 26.86 5.29 -16.91
N ASN A 45 27.88 6.08 -17.27
CA ASN A 45 28.15 7.37 -16.65
C ASN A 45 26.98 8.33 -16.84
N ARG A 46 26.42 8.43 -18.04
CA ARG A 46 25.27 9.30 -18.34
C ARG A 46 24.02 8.93 -17.55
N LEU A 47 23.74 7.64 -17.41
CA LEU A 47 22.56 7.16 -16.70
C LEU A 47 22.71 7.21 -15.17
N HIS A 48 23.94 7.27 -14.65
CA HIS A 48 24.24 7.44 -13.22
C HIS A 48 24.43 8.90 -12.81
N ASN A 49 25.06 9.71 -13.67
CA ASN A 49 25.45 11.08 -13.38
C ASN A 49 24.61 12.05 -14.21
N THR A 50 23.87 12.93 -13.55
CA THR A 50 22.92 13.84 -14.19
C THR A 50 23.53 14.96 -15.06
N ALA A 51 24.83 14.90 -15.34
CA ALA A 51 25.62 16.05 -15.78
C ALA A 51 26.11 15.98 -17.25
N GLU A 52 26.03 14.83 -17.92
CA GLU A 52 26.62 14.68 -19.25
C GLU A 52 25.58 14.75 -20.37
N ALA A 53 25.55 15.90 -21.06
CA ALA A 53 24.81 16.07 -22.29
C ALA A 53 25.67 15.67 -23.50
N GLY A 54 25.17 14.72 -24.30
CA GLY A 54 25.80 14.26 -25.54
C GLY A 54 26.04 12.76 -25.56
N GLY A 55 25.60 12.09 -26.61
CA GLY A 55 25.89 10.68 -26.88
C GLY A 55 25.97 10.46 -28.38
N GLY A 56 26.87 9.57 -28.79
CA GLY A 56 26.86 9.06 -30.16
C GLY A 56 25.65 8.17 -30.41
N GLU A 57 25.40 7.85 -31.68
CA GLU A 57 24.25 7.04 -32.13
C GLU A 57 24.09 5.72 -31.37
N LEU A 58 25.21 5.06 -31.04
CA LEU A 58 25.26 3.82 -30.26
C LEU A 58 24.72 3.96 -28.84
N VAL A 59 25.01 5.08 -28.19
CA VAL A 59 24.55 5.35 -26.82
C VAL A 59 23.05 5.62 -26.82
N ASP A 60 22.56 6.34 -27.82
CA ASP A 60 21.12 6.59 -27.99
C ASP A 60 20.36 5.31 -28.39
N GLU A 61 20.97 4.42 -29.17
CA GLU A 61 20.40 3.10 -29.48
C GLU A 61 20.30 2.22 -28.23
N LEU A 62 21.35 2.20 -27.41
CA LEU A 62 21.35 1.47 -26.14
C LEU A 62 20.25 1.98 -25.22
N GLU A 63 20.10 3.29 -25.06
CA GLU A 63 19.02 3.86 -24.25
C GLU A 63 17.64 3.53 -24.78
N ARG A 64 17.42 3.59 -26.10
CA ARG A 64 16.17 3.09 -26.70
C ARG A 64 15.95 1.61 -26.36
N GLY A 65 17.01 0.81 -26.38
CA GLY A 65 16.98 -0.61 -26.00
C GLY A 65 16.66 -0.86 -24.52
N LEU A 66 17.15 0.01 -23.63
CA LEU A 66 16.87 -0.02 -22.19
C LEU A 66 15.45 0.49 -21.89
N ALA A 67 15.00 1.57 -22.55
CA ALA A 67 13.65 2.11 -22.45
C ALA A 67 12.60 1.06 -22.85
N ARG A 68 12.81 0.35 -23.98
CA ARG A 68 11.92 -0.74 -24.42
C ARG A 68 11.81 -1.89 -23.41
N ARG A 69 12.83 -2.06 -22.57
CA ARG A 69 12.86 -3.08 -21.49
C ARG A 69 12.34 -2.55 -20.16
N GLY A 70 11.90 -1.29 -20.08
CA GLY A 70 11.48 -0.65 -18.84
C GLY A 70 12.63 -0.40 -17.85
N ALA A 71 13.89 -0.48 -18.32
CA ALA A 71 15.07 -0.29 -17.49
C ALA A 71 15.44 1.18 -17.27
N LEU A 72 14.76 2.08 -17.98
CA LEU A 72 14.90 3.52 -17.83
C LEU A 72 13.67 4.10 -17.14
N ALA A 73 13.90 5.05 -16.24
CA ALA A 73 12.88 5.88 -15.66
C ALA A 73 13.16 7.34 -16.03
N GLN A 74 12.09 8.10 -16.29
CA GLN A 74 12.21 9.54 -16.13
C GLN A 74 12.46 9.78 -14.63
N PRO A 75 13.41 10.65 -14.25
CA PRO A 75 13.51 11.10 -12.88
C PRO A 75 12.12 11.62 -12.52
N VAL A 76 11.50 10.97 -11.54
CA VAL A 76 10.24 11.43 -11.00
C VAL A 76 10.54 12.84 -10.55
N ARG A 77 9.99 13.85 -11.23
CA ARG A 77 9.93 15.18 -10.67
C ARG A 77 9.19 14.99 -9.35
N ALA A 78 9.93 15.01 -8.24
CA ALA A 78 9.36 15.49 -7.01
C ALA A 78 8.62 16.79 -7.40
N ASP A 79 7.40 16.95 -6.92
CA ASP A 79 6.63 18.18 -7.09
C ASP A 79 5.71 18.22 -8.32
N SER A 80 4.58 17.55 -8.14
CA SER A 80 3.28 18.18 -8.44
C SER A 80 2.19 17.70 -7.49
N GLN A 81 2.23 16.44 -7.02
CA GLN A 81 1.35 15.94 -5.94
C GLN A 81 1.84 16.28 -4.52
N ALA A 82 3.12 16.64 -4.34
CA ALA A 82 3.65 17.09 -3.04
C ALA A 82 3.18 18.51 -2.66
N ALA A 83 2.63 19.29 -3.61
CA ALA A 83 2.27 20.68 -3.38
C ALA A 83 0.92 20.87 -2.67
N GLN A 84 0.02 19.88 -2.73
CA GLN A 84 -1.25 19.96 -2.01
C GLN A 84 -1.11 19.36 -0.61
N PRO A 85 -1.62 20.03 0.44
CA PRO A 85 -1.69 19.44 1.76
C PRO A 85 -2.46 18.11 1.68
N TRP A 86 -2.03 17.13 2.48
CA TRP A 86 -2.66 15.82 2.57
C TRP A 86 -3.05 15.56 4.01
N THR A 87 -4.35 15.56 4.29
CA THR A 87 -4.90 15.38 5.64
C THR A 87 -5.18 13.91 5.88
N VAL A 88 -4.52 13.34 6.89
CA VAL A 88 -4.70 11.93 7.26
C VAL A 88 -5.17 11.83 8.70
N VAL A 89 -6.31 11.16 8.91
CA VAL A 89 -6.78 10.82 10.26
C VAL A 89 -6.30 9.42 10.62
N VAL A 90 -5.59 9.31 11.74
CA VAL A 90 -5.09 8.02 12.25
C VAL A 90 -5.82 7.65 13.54
N ALA A 91 -6.68 6.64 13.48
CA ALA A 91 -7.42 6.11 14.62
C ALA A 91 -6.66 4.96 15.32
N GLY A 92 -6.67 4.96 16.65
CA GLY A 92 -6.03 3.95 17.51
C GLY A 92 -4.76 4.47 18.20
N ASP A 93 -4.75 4.50 19.53
CA ASP A 93 -3.57 4.84 20.35
C ASP A 93 -2.89 3.58 20.92
N ASN A 94 -2.41 2.75 20.01
CA ASN A 94 -1.66 1.52 20.31
C ASN A 94 -0.27 1.60 19.66
N PRO A 95 0.61 0.59 19.89
CA PRO A 95 1.97 0.61 19.33
C PRO A 95 2.01 0.81 17.80
N ILE A 96 1.06 0.21 17.06
CA ILE A 96 0.98 0.35 15.60
C ILE A 96 0.53 1.76 15.22
N GLY A 97 -0.53 2.29 15.83
CA GLY A 97 -1.03 3.63 15.55
C GLY A 97 0.00 4.73 15.83
N ARG A 98 0.80 4.59 16.89
CA ARG A 98 1.91 5.50 17.17
C ARG A 98 3.01 5.40 16.10
N ALA A 99 3.41 4.19 15.72
CA ALA A 99 4.40 4.00 14.66
C ALA A 99 3.93 4.54 13.30
N VAL A 100 2.65 4.38 12.95
CA VAL A 100 2.06 4.96 11.73
C VAL A 100 2.13 6.49 11.75
N ARG A 101 1.79 7.13 12.88
CA ARG A 101 1.90 8.59 13.03
C ARG A 101 3.33 9.06 12.82
N THR A 102 4.30 8.43 13.49
CA THR A 102 5.72 8.78 13.34
C THR A 102 6.20 8.65 11.88
N LEU A 103 5.77 7.62 11.16
CA LEU A 103 6.18 7.42 9.77
C LEU A 103 5.49 8.38 8.77
N LEU A 104 4.29 8.87 9.08
CA LEU A 104 3.52 9.76 8.20
C LEU A 104 3.73 11.26 8.48
N GLU A 105 4.22 11.63 9.67
CA GLU A 105 4.44 13.02 10.08
C GLU A 105 5.19 13.87 9.03
N PRO A 106 6.22 13.37 8.32
CA PRO A 106 6.90 14.17 7.29
C PRO A 106 6.08 14.43 6.02
N TYR A 107 4.94 13.76 5.84
CA TYR A 107 4.23 13.68 4.56
C TYR A 107 2.78 14.19 4.60
N ALA A 108 2.18 14.34 5.80
CA ALA A 108 0.76 14.61 5.97
C ALA A 108 0.46 15.52 7.17
N ASP A 109 -0.65 16.28 7.07
CA ASP A 109 -1.31 16.90 8.22
C ASP A 109 -2.06 15.81 8.99
N LEU A 110 -1.48 15.36 10.10
CA LEU A 110 -2.03 14.28 10.91
C LEU A 110 -3.06 14.82 11.90
N ARG A 111 -4.28 14.28 11.83
CA ARG A 111 -5.36 14.64 12.74
C ARG A 111 -5.76 13.47 13.63
N PRO A 112 -5.97 13.68 14.94
CA PRO A 112 -6.66 12.71 15.76
C PRO A 112 -8.17 12.70 15.42
N PRO A 113 -8.89 11.60 15.68
CA PRO A 113 -10.35 11.61 15.60
C PRO A 113 -10.96 12.61 16.61
N CYS A 114 -11.99 13.36 16.21
CA CYS A 114 -12.56 14.45 17.01
C CYS A 114 -13.08 14.03 18.40
N ALA A 115 -13.49 12.77 18.59
CA ALA A 115 -14.12 12.27 19.83
C ALA A 115 -13.46 11.00 20.39
N GLY A 116 -12.21 10.70 20.04
CA GLY A 116 -11.54 9.45 20.42
C GLY A 116 -12.02 8.21 19.66
N ALA A 117 -13.16 8.29 18.99
CA ALA A 117 -13.66 7.35 17.98
C ALA A 117 -13.85 8.07 16.64
N LEU A 118 -13.82 7.32 15.54
CA LEU A 118 -14.07 7.85 14.20
C LEU A 118 -15.56 8.19 14.02
N THR A 119 -15.81 9.36 13.45
CA THR A 119 -17.14 9.87 13.09
C THR A 119 -17.24 10.11 11.59
N GLU A 120 -18.46 10.27 11.07
CA GLU A 120 -18.66 10.64 9.66
C GLU A 120 -18.05 12.01 9.31
N ASP A 121 -17.99 12.93 10.26
CA ASP A 121 -17.37 14.25 10.05
C ASP A 121 -15.84 14.15 9.93
N ASP A 122 -15.20 13.24 10.68
CA ASP A 122 -13.77 12.94 10.50
C ASP A 122 -13.50 12.43 9.08
N VAL A 123 -14.38 11.55 8.56
CA VAL A 123 -14.28 11.00 7.20
C VAL A 123 -14.44 12.09 6.15
N ARG A 124 -15.40 13.01 6.33
CA ARG A 124 -15.66 14.12 5.41
C ARG A 124 -14.52 15.13 5.36
N ALA A 125 -13.84 15.34 6.49
CA ALA A 125 -12.78 16.34 6.62
C ALA A 125 -11.38 15.84 6.24
N ALA A 126 -11.21 14.54 6.00
CA ALA A 126 -9.92 13.92 5.71
C ALA A 126 -9.79 13.51 4.23
N ASP A 127 -8.56 13.52 3.72
CA ASP A 127 -8.26 12.91 2.42
C ASP A 127 -8.10 11.39 2.56
N THR A 128 -7.65 10.92 3.73
CA THR A 128 -7.44 9.49 3.99
C THR A 128 -7.64 9.15 5.46
N ILE A 129 -8.29 8.01 5.72
CA ILE A 129 -8.45 7.44 7.06
C ILE A 129 -7.55 6.22 7.23
N VAL A 130 -6.92 6.09 8.39
CA VAL A 130 -6.17 4.89 8.78
C VAL A 130 -6.67 4.43 10.13
N THR A 131 -7.20 3.20 10.21
CA THR A 131 -7.57 2.60 11.49
C THR A 131 -6.55 1.55 11.91
N CYS A 132 -5.87 1.79 13.02
CA CYS A 132 -4.99 0.82 13.67
C CYS A 132 -5.79 0.13 14.76
N GLY A 133 -6.62 -0.84 14.39
CA GLY A 133 -7.50 -1.58 15.31
C GLY A 133 -6.78 -2.68 16.10
N GLY A 134 -7.39 -3.06 17.22
CA GLY A 134 -7.04 -4.26 17.98
C GLY A 134 -7.77 -5.48 17.44
N TRP A 135 -8.69 -6.04 18.22
CA TRP A 135 -9.64 -7.01 17.71
C TRP A 135 -10.52 -6.41 16.60
N LEU A 136 -11.03 -7.27 15.71
CA LEU A 136 -11.88 -6.84 14.61
C LEU A 136 -13.26 -6.37 15.10
N THR A 137 -13.66 -5.19 14.65
CA THR A 137 -14.97 -4.56 14.91
C THR A 137 -15.78 -4.50 13.60
N ASP A 138 -16.58 -5.54 13.31
CA ASP A 138 -17.29 -5.70 12.02
C ASP A 138 -18.29 -4.57 11.74
N GLN A 139 -19.10 -4.19 12.73
CA GLN A 139 -20.10 -3.14 12.59
C GLN A 139 -19.45 -1.77 12.45
N ALA A 140 -18.48 -1.44 13.31
CA ALA A 140 -17.81 -0.14 13.24
C ALA A 140 -17.09 0.07 11.91
N TRP A 141 -16.49 -0.99 11.37
CA TRP A 141 -15.79 -0.93 10.08
C TRP A 141 -16.72 -0.96 8.88
N SER A 142 -17.86 -1.64 8.98
CA SER A 142 -18.91 -1.55 7.96
C SER A 142 -19.45 -0.12 7.86
N ALA A 143 -19.69 0.54 9.01
CA ALA A 143 -20.11 1.93 9.03
C ALA A 143 -19.05 2.88 8.44
N LEU A 144 -17.78 2.67 8.80
CA LEU A 144 -16.66 3.44 8.24
C LEU A 144 -16.54 3.26 6.72
N ASP A 145 -16.63 2.03 6.22
CA ASP A 145 -16.60 1.73 4.79
C ASP A 145 -17.71 2.46 4.03
N ASP A 146 -18.91 2.51 4.61
CA ASP A 146 -20.06 3.22 4.06
C ASP A 146 -19.86 4.75 4.07
N TRP A 147 -19.29 5.32 5.14
CA TRP A 147 -18.93 6.74 5.19
C TRP A 147 -17.90 7.08 4.12
N CYS A 148 -16.82 6.32 4.04
CA CYS A 148 -15.75 6.51 3.07
C CYS A 148 -16.26 6.40 1.64
N ARG A 149 -17.17 5.46 1.35
CA ARG A 149 -17.83 5.35 0.05
C ARG A 149 -18.67 6.58 -0.29
N ARG A 150 -19.46 7.10 0.66
CA ARG A 150 -20.32 8.28 0.43
C ARG A 150 -19.52 9.56 0.19
N HIS A 151 -18.43 9.77 0.92
CA HIS A 151 -17.63 11.00 0.86
C HIS A 151 -16.46 10.92 -0.13
N GLY A 152 -16.24 9.77 -0.75
CA GLY A 152 -15.09 9.58 -1.65
C GLY A 152 -13.75 9.60 -0.91
N THR A 153 -13.74 9.21 0.36
CA THR A 153 -12.54 9.19 1.21
C THR A 153 -11.85 7.84 1.10
N ALA A 154 -10.53 7.84 0.82
CA ALA A 154 -9.74 6.61 0.86
C ALA A 154 -9.55 6.14 2.31
N TRP A 155 -9.50 4.84 2.56
CA TRP A 155 -9.17 4.35 3.90
C TRP A 155 -8.40 3.04 3.93
N HIS A 156 -7.64 2.85 5.00
CA HIS A 156 -6.84 1.68 5.25
C HIS A 156 -7.00 1.23 6.71
N LEU A 157 -6.66 -0.03 6.96
CA LEU A 157 -6.93 -0.66 8.26
C LEU A 157 -5.86 -1.68 8.64
N SER A 158 -5.68 -1.88 9.94
CA SER A 158 -5.05 -3.07 10.51
C SER A 158 -5.84 -3.61 11.69
N TYR A 159 -5.78 -4.92 11.92
CA TYR A 159 -6.31 -5.58 13.13
C TYR A 159 -5.51 -6.83 13.48
N VAL A 160 -5.85 -7.40 14.63
CA VAL A 160 -5.33 -8.66 15.13
C VAL A 160 -6.38 -9.76 15.02
N GLU A 161 -5.94 -10.93 14.57
CA GLU A 161 -6.69 -12.18 14.67
C GLU A 161 -5.73 -13.29 15.10
N GLY A 162 -6.01 -13.88 16.27
CA GLY A 162 -5.04 -14.70 16.99
C GLY A 162 -3.80 -13.88 17.33
N THR A 163 -2.64 -14.28 16.81
CA THR A 163 -1.35 -13.58 16.97
C THR A 163 -0.87 -12.91 15.68
N ARG A 164 -1.71 -12.88 14.63
CA ARG A 164 -1.37 -12.30 13.33
C ARG A 164 -2.01 -10.95 13.15
N HIS A 165 -1.28 -10.08 12.44
CA HIS A 165 -1.76 -8.76 12.07
C HIS A 165 -2.22 -8.77 10.62
N TYR A 166 -3.47 -8.42 10.39
CA TYR A 166 -4.02 -8.27 9.05
C TYR A 166 -4.07 -6.79 8.69
N LEU A 167 -3.72 -6.47 7.45
CA LEU A 167 -3.70 -5.11 6.92
C LEU A 167 -4.42 -5.04 5.58
N GLY A 168 -5.26 -4.02 5.44
CA GLY A 168 -5.97 -3.76 4.20
C GLY A 168 -6.99 -4.82 3.78
N PRO A 169 -7.36 -4.83 2.50
CA PRO A 169 -6.85 -3.95 1.42
C PRO A 169 -7.12 -2.47 1.73
N MET A 170 -6.25 -1.57 1.23
CA MET A 170 -6.58 -0.14 1.22
C MET A 170 -7.71 0.10 0.23
N TYR A 171 -8.81 0.68 0.71
CA TYR A 171 -9.93 1.12 -0.10
C TYR A 171 -9.62 2.47 -0.74
N VAL A 172 -9.80 2.51 -2.06
CA VAL A 172 -9.76 3.71 -2.89
C VAL A 172 -11.07 3.74 -3.68
N PRO A 173 -11.91 4.77 -3.49
CA PRO A 173 -13.23 4.86 -4.11
C PRO A 173 -13.21 4.58 -5.61
N GLY A 174 -14.06 3.64 -6.04
CA GLY A 174 -14.20 3.25 -7.44
C GLY A 174 -13.00 2.51 -8.06
N ARG A 175 -11.98 2.14 -7.26
CA ARG A 175 -10.72 1.58 -7.79
C ARG A 175 -10.27 0.29 -7.14
N THR A 176 -10.41 0.15 -5.83
CA THR A 176 -9.96 -1.05 -5.10
C THR A 176 -11.09 -1.68 -4.29
N ALA A 177 -10.86 -2.93 -3.88
CA ALA A 177 -11.77 -3.65 -3.01
C ALA A 177 -11.93 -2.93 -1.65
N SER A 178 -13.15 -2.98 -1.15
CA SER A 178 -13.63 -2.36 0.09
C SER A 178 -13.61 -3.35 1.27
N TYR A 179 -13.99 -2.87 2.45
CA TYR A 179 -14.17 -3.77 3.59
C TYR A 179 -15.33 -4.74 3.36
N ARG A 180 -16.41 -4.32 2.70
CA ARG A 180 -17.51 -5.22 2.28
C ARG A 180 -16.99 -6.44 1.52
N ASP A 181 -16.03 -6.24 0.61
CA ASP A 181 -15.45 -7.31 -0.21
C ASP A 181 -14.58 -8.24 0.62
N THR A 182 -13.79 -7.66 1.53
CA THR A 182 -12.95 -8.40 2.48
C THR A 182 -13.79 -9.26 3.41
N ARG A 183 -14.89 -8.69 3.93
CA ARG A 183 -15.87 -9.38 4.76
C ARG A 183 -16.51 -10.54 4.00
N GLY A 184 -16.96 -10.31 2.77
CA GLY A 184 -17.54 -11.37 1.94
C GLY A 184 -16.55 -12.49 1.61
N ARG A 185 -15.29 -12.16 1.30
CA ARG A 185 -14.21 -13.16 1.14
C ARG A 185 -14.05 -14.02 2.39
N ARG A 186 -13.99 -13.40 3.57
CA ARG A 186 -13.81 -14.13 4.84
C ARG A 186 -14.99 -15.04 5.15
N LEU A 187 -16.22 -14.59 4.91
CA LEU A 187 -17.42 -15.42 5.06
C LEU A 187 -17.44 -16.57 4.06
N ALA A 188 -17.12 -16.32 2.79
CA ALA A 188 -17.10 -17.36 1.75
C ALA A 188 -15.99 -18.40 1.97
N ALA A 189 -14.86 -17.99 2.55
CA ALA A 189 -13.75 -18.88 2.89
C ALA A 189 -13.98 -19.63 4.22
N SER A 190 -14.94 -19.20 5.05
CA SER A 190 -15.26 -19.86 6.30
C SER A 190 -16.08 -21.12 6.03
N GLY A 191 -15.65 -22.26 6.58
CA GLY A 191 -16.47 -23.47 6.64
C GLY A 191 -17.66 -23.33 7.60
N VAL A 192 -17.68 -22.28 8.42
CA VAL A 192 -18.68 -21.99 9.46
C VAL A 192 -19.02 -20.48 9.48
N PRO A 193 -19.66 -19.94 8.42
CA PRO A 193 -19.87 -18.50 8.27
C PRO A 193 -20.75 -17.88 9.38
N ASP A 194 -21.72 -18.62 9.91
CA ASP A 194 -22.58 -18.12 10.99
C ASP A 194 -21.83 -18.01 12.32
N GLU A 195 -20.97 -18.97 12.64
CA GLU A 195 -20.10 -18.90 13.82
C GLU A 195 -19.09 -17.74 13.70
N LEU A 196 -18.58 -17.49 12.49
CA LEU A 196 -17.69 -16.35 12.24
C LEU A 196 -18.40 -15.01 12.49
N ARG A 197 -19.68 -14.88 12.09
CA ARG A 197 -20.49 -13.70 12.43
C ARG A 197 -20.76 -13.60 13.93
N GLY A 198 -21.07 -14.71 14.58
CA GLY A 198 -21.24 -14.79 16.03
C GLY A 198 -19.98 -14.34 16.78
N PHE A 199 -18.81 -14.75 16.29
CA PHE A 199 -17.52 -14.32 16.84
C PHE A 199 -17.30 -12.81 16.68
N TRP A 200 -17.60 -12.23 15.52
CA TRP A 200 -17.49 -10.77 15.34
C TRP A 200 -18.46 -10.01 16.26
N ALA A 201 -19.69 -10.49 16.42
CA ALA A 201 -20.65 -9.91 17.35
C ALA A 201 -20.17 -10.00 18.82
N TYR A 202 -19.53 -11.12 19.20
CA TYR A 202 -18.89 -11.26 20.51
C TYR A 202 -17.78 -10.22 20.73
N LEU A 203 -16.92 -9.99 19.72
CA LEU A 203 -15.83 -9.01 19.79
C LEU A 203 -16.32 -7.55 19.92
N GLU A 204 -17.56 -7.27 19.56
CA GLU A 204 -18.19 -5.94 19.68
C GLU A 204 -19.19 -5.85 20.84
N SER A 205 -19.30 -6.90 21.66
CA SER A 205 -20.19 -6.92 22.83
C SER A 205 -19.54 -6.31 24.07
N ASP A 206 -20.33 -6.08 25.11
CA ASP A 206 -19.84 -5.66 26.44
C ASP A 206 -19.12 -6.79 27.22
N ALA A 207 -18.90 -7.95 26.60
CA ALA A 207 -18.20 -9.05 27.22
C ALA A 207 -16.74 -8.70 27.54
N ALA A 208 -16.20 -9.29 28.61
CA ALA A 208 -14.78 -9.19 28.89
C ALA A 208 -13.96 -9.93 27.82
N LEU A 209 -13.21 -9.17 27.01
CA LEU A 209 -12.32 -9.71 25.99
C LEU A 209 -10.91 -9.95 26.55
N PRO A 210 -10.17 -10.93 26.03
CA PRO A 210 -8.74 -11.05 26.33
C PRO A 210 -7.99 -9.80 25.83
N PRO A 211 -6.85 -9.47 26.46
CA PRO A 211 -6.01 -8.36 26.00
C PRO A 211 -5.57 -8.61 24.55
N VAL A 212 -5.54 -7.55 23.75
CA VAL A 212 -5.02 -7.61 22.38
C VAL A 212 -3.53 -7.98 22.43
N PRO A 213 -3.08 -9.03 21.71
CA PRO A 213 -1.68 -9.42 21.68
C PRO A 213 -0.92 -8.50 20.72
N TRP A 214 -0.64 -7.28 21.18
CA TRP A 214 0.16 -6.32 20.43
C TRP A 214 1.57 -6.86 20.18
N PRO A 215 2.16 -6.57 19.00
CA PRO A 215 3.51 -7.00 18.70
C PRO A 215 4.52 -6.17 19.49
N ASP A 216 5.75 -6.65 19.56
CA ASP A 216 6.87 -5.85 20.06
C ASP A 216 7.10 -4.60 19.18
N PRO A 217 7.98 -3.66 19.58
CA PRO A 217 8.24 -2.45 18.80
C PRO A 217 8.72 -2.72 17.37
N ALA A 218 9.46 -3.80 17.12
CA ALA A 218 9.94 -4.13 15.77
C ALA A 218 8.78 -4.64 14.89
N GLY A 219 7.94 -5.52 15.42
CA GLY A 219 6.73 -5.98 14.74
C GLY A 219 5.74 -4.85 14.49
N ALA A 220 5.56 -3.94 15.44
CA ALA A 220 4.75 -2.74 15.25
C ALA A 220 5.27 -1.85 14.11
N ALA A 221 6.61 -1.69 14.02
CA ALA A 221 7.24 -0.95 12.94
C ALA A 221 7.04 -1.62 11.57
N VAL A 222 7.06 -2.96 11.49
CA VAL A 222 6.75 -3.69 10.24
C VAL A 222 5.31 -3.45 9.80
N VAL A 223 4.34 -3.61 10.71
CA VAL A 223 2.91 -3.37 10.40
C VAL A 223 2.69 -1.92 9.96
N ALA A 224 3.25 -0.96 10.69
CA ALA A 224 3.15 0.45 10.35
C ALA A 224 3.80 0.77 8.99
N GLY A 225 4.99 0.21 8.72
CA GLY A 225 5.69 0.36 7.44
C GLY A 225 4.89 -0.18 6.26
N LEU A 226 4.19 -1.31 6.41
CA LEU A 226 3.31 -1.85 5.38
C LEU A 226 2.11 -0.93 5.10
N LEU A 227 1.44 -0.42 6.15
CA LEU A 227 0.34 0.56 6.00
C LEU A 227 0.82 1.84 5.30
N VAL A 228 1.91 2.42 5.80
CA VAL A 228 2.44 3.69 5.29
C VAL A 228 2.99 3.54 3.88
N GLY A 229 3.58 2.39 3.54
CA GLY A 229 4.00 2.08 2.18
C GLY A 229 2.84 2.10 1.18
N ASP A 230 1.68 1.55 1.55
CA ASP A 230 0.46 1.63 0.74
C ASP A 230 -0.02 3.07 0.57
N LEU A 231 -0.07 3.83 1.67
CA LEU A 231 -0.55 5.21 1.66
C LEU A 231 0.36 6.14 0.83
N LEU A 232 1.68 6.05 0.99
CA LEU A 232 2.63 6.87 0.22
C LEU A 232 2.65 6.50 -1.26
N ARG A 233 2.53 5.20 -1.59
CA ARG A 233 2.41 4.78 -2.98
C ARG A 233 1.09 5.25 -3.59
N TYR A 234 -0.01 5.15 -2.84
CA TYR A 234 -1.30 5.71 -3.22
C TYR A 234 -1.18 7.21 -3.47
N ARG A 235 -0.59 7.97 -2.55
CA ARG A 235 -0.42 9.42 -2.71
C ARG A 235 0.33 9.79 -3.98
N ARG A 236 1.35 9.01 -4.36
CA ARG A 236 2.20 9.24 -5.54
C ARG A 236 1.62 8.73 -6.87
N THR A 237 0.77 7.71 -6.83
CA THR A 237 0.38 6.96 -8.05
C THR A 237 -1.13 6.74 -8.19
N GLY A 238 -1.91 7.17 -7.20
CA GLY A 238 -3.32 6.85 -7.05
C GLY A 238 -3.61 5.37 -6.76
N THR A 239 -2.60 4.52 -6.58
CA THR A 239 -2.79 3.07 -6.37
C THR A 239 -1.92 2.58 -5.20
N PRO A 240 -2.49 1.85 -4.22
CA PRO A 240 -1.70 1.26 -3.13
C PRO A 240 -0.79 0.14 -3.63
N ALA A 241 0.23 -0.24 -2.85
CA ALA A 241 1.20 -1.26 -3.22
C ALA A 241 0.60 -2.66 -3.17
N ALA A 242 -0.22 -2.92 -2.15
CA ALA A 242 -0.96 -4.15 -1.96
C ALA A 242 -2.38 -4.09 -2.55
N ALA A 243 -2.61 -3.29 -3.60
CA ALA A 243 -3.91 -3.22 -4.27
C ALA A 243 -4.49 -4.62 -4.57
N GLY A 244 -5.77 -4.82 -4.22
CA GLY A 244 -6.46 -6.10 -4.38
C GLY A 244 -6.01 -7.20 -3.42
N HIS A 245 -5.24 -6.89 -2.39
CA HIS A 245 -4.77 -7.87 -1.41
C HIS A 245 -4.93 -7.36 0.02
N GLN A 246 -5.37 -8.25 0.89
CA GLN A 246 -5.16 -8.12 2.34
C GLN A 246 -3.82 -8.78 2.67
N LEU A 247 -2.99 -8.12 3.48
CA LEU A 247 -1.74 -8.69 3.97
C LEU A 247 -1.97 -9.33 5.34
N GLY A 248 -1.34 -10.47 5.60
CA GLY A 248 -1.28 -11.11 6.91
C GLY A 248 0.17 -11.23 7.37
N PHE A 249 0.54 -10.47 8.40
CA PHE A 249 1.87 -10.49 9.01
C PHE A 249 1.87 -11.36 10.28
N ASP A 250 2.80 -12.31 10.32
CA ASP A 250 3.07 -13.16 11.47
C ASP A 250 4.41 -12.74 12.12
N PRO A 251 4.38 -12.00 13.24
CA PRO A 251 5.60 -11.49 13.87
C PRO A 251 6.48 -12.62 14.43
N ALA A 252 5.92 -13.77 14.80
CA ALA A 252 6.69 -14.88 15.35
C ALA A 252 7.59 -15.56 14.31
N HIS A 253 7.19 -15.48 13.03
CA HIS A 253 7.91 -16.13 11.92
C HIS A 253 8.45 -15.14 10.89
N ALA A 254 8.26 -13.83 11.12
CA ALA A 254 8.60 -12.77 10.18
C ALA A 254 8.03 -13.01 8.75
N THR A 255 6.82 -13.57 8.65
CA THR A 255 6.21 -13.88 7.35
C THR A 255 5.12 -12.88 7.00
N VAL A 256 5.05 -12.52 5.72
CA VAL A 256 3.95 -11.73 5.14
C VAL A 256 3.26 -12.57 4.08
N THR A 257 1.98 -12.85 4.30
CA THR A 257 1.11 -13.56 3.37
C THR A 257 0.18 -12.58 2.66
N ARG A 258 -0.18 -12.89 1.42
CA ARG A 258 -1.09 -12.08 0.61
C ARG A 258 -2.38 -12.85 0.37
N HIS A 259 -3.50 -12.26 0.74
CA HIS A 259 -4.84 -12.81 0.52
C HIS A 259 -5.54 -11.97 -0.56
N PRO A 260 -5.78 -12.52 -1.75
CA PRO A 260 -6.50 -11.80 -2.80
C PRO A 260 -7.90 -11.41 -2.33
N VAL A 261 -8.31 -10.17 -2.62
CA VAL A 261 -9.66 -9.66 -2.37
C VAL A 261 -10.20 -9.12 -3.69
N LEU A 262 -11.29 -9.73 -4.16
CA LEU A 262 -11.97 -9.31 -5.38
C LEU A 262 -13.18 -8.46 -5.03
N PRO A 263 -13.43 -7.35 -5.75
CA PRO A 263 -14.68 -6.60 -5.61
C PRO A 263 -15.88 -7.51 -5.86
N LEU A 264 -16.84 -7.47 -4.93
CA LEU A 264 -18.10 -8.18 -5.08
C LEU A 264 -19.02 -7.37 -6.01
N PRO A 265 -19.84 -8.06 -6.82
CA PRO A 265 -20.83 -7.36 -7.65
C PRO A 265 -21.81 -6.58 -6.76
N GLU A 266 -22.27 -5.45 -7.29
CA GLU A 266 -23.41 -4.74 -6.72
C GLU A 266 -24.65 -5.62 -6.86
N THR A 267 -25.07 -6.22 -5.74
CA THR A 267 -26.33 -6.94 -5.67
C THR A 267 -27.44 -5.91 -5.49
N ALA A 268 -28.42 -5.90 -6.40
CA ALA A 268 -29.62 -5.09 -6.21
C ALA A 268 -30.21 -5.36 -4.82
N SER A 269 -30.48 -4.30 -4.05
CA SER A 269 -31.21 -4.44 -2.80
C SER A 269 -32.56 -5.07 -3.10
N VAL A 270 -32.84 -6.22 -2.48
CA VAL A 270 -34.20 -6.77 -2.50
C VAL A 270 -35.05 -5.79 -1.71
N PRO A 271 -36.04 -5.11 -2.32
CA PRO A 271 -36.91 -4.22 -1.56
C PRO A 271 -37.55 -5.04 -0.45
N ALA A 272 -37.50 -4.52 0.78
CA ALA A 272 -38.16 -5.13 1.93
C ALA A 272 -39.61 -5.40 1.53
N GLY A 273 -39.95 -6.68 1.36
CA GLY A 273 -41.31 -7.09 1.05
C GLY A 273 -42.23 -6.50 2.11
N THR A 274 -43.19 -5.70 1.67
CA THR A 274 -44.31 -5.29 2.50
C THR A 274 -45.00 -6.55 2.96
N ALA A 275 -44.81 -6.91 4.23
CA ALA A 275 -45.63 -7.91 4.89
C ALA A 275 -47.10 -7.46 4.74
N ARG A 276 -47.90 -8.30 4.08
CA ARG A 276 -49.36 -8.21 4.10
C ARG A 276 -49.90 -9.09 5.22
#